data_AF-A0AA49K3P3-F1
#
_entry.id   AF-A0AA49K3P3-F1
#
_cell.length_a   1.000
_cell.length_b   1.000
_cell.length_c   1.000
_cell.angle_alpha   90.00
_cell.angle_beta   90.00
_cell.angle_gamma   90.00
#
_symmetry.space_group_name_H-M   'P 1'
#
loop_
_entity.id
_entity.type
_entity.pdbx_description
1 polymer ?
#
loop_
_entity_poly.entity_id
_entity_poly.type
_entity_poly.pdbx_seq_one_letter_code
_entity_poly.pdbx_strand_id
1 'polypeptide(L)'
;MVGLFTAVQVEGENAYQFCLQPPGGPAFIGNTPEQLFHRNSLSICSEALAGTRARGRSNALDLQIELDLLSSPKDHHEFAIVRECIRRKLEAVCVRVLVEPKKAIRKFPRVQHLYAQLAGRLRSEDDEFDILTSLHPSPAVCGFPTEEARVLIAETEMFDRGMYAGPVGWFGGGESEFAVGIRSALVEKDLGALIYAGTGIVEG
;
A
#
# COMPACT_ATOMS: atom_id res chain seq x y z
N MET A 1 -5.51 4.28 23.98
CA MET A 1 -4.33 4.18 23.10
C MET A 1 -3.75 2.77 23.11
N VAL A 2 -3.00 2.36 24.15
CA VAL A 2 -2.35 1.02 24.21
C VAL A 2 -3.34 -0.13 23.98
N GLY A 3 -4.51 -0.12 24.65
CA GLY A 3 -5.54 -1.16 24.48
C GLY A 3 -6.18 -1.23 23.08
N LEU A 4 -6.24 -0.10 22.36
CA LEU A 4 -6.79 -0.04 20.99
C LEU A 4 -5.76 -0.57 19.98
N PHE A 5 -4.49 -0.19 20.16
CA PHE A 5 -3.38 -0.68 19.34
C PHE A 5 -3.18 -2.19 19.50
N THR A 6 -3.28 -2.73 20.72
CA THR A 6 -3.24 -4.19 20.95
C THR A 6 -4.45 -4.94 20.36
N ALA A 7 -5.59 -4.25 20.17
CA ALA A 7 -6.78 -4.84 19.56
C ALA A 7 -6.72 -4.83 18.02
N VAL A 8 -5.88 -3.98 17.43
CA VAL A 8 -5.47 -4.11 16.04
C VAL A 8 -4.57 -5.35 15.97
N GLN A 9 -5.17 -6.51 15.81
CA GLN A 9 -4.41 -7.76 15.62
C GLN A 9 -3.66 -7.71 14.30
N VAL A 10 -2.42 -8.20 14.29
CA VAL A 10 -1.59 -8.36 13.08
C VAL A 10 -2.42 -9.10 12.03
N GLU A 11 -2.61 -8.51 10.83
CA GLU A 11 -3.40 -9.13 9.74
C GLU A 11 -2.55 -10.20 9.02
N GLY A 12 -1.80 -11.01 9.77
CA GLY A 12 -0.82 -11.98 9.25
C GLY A 12 0.60 -11.42 9.19
N GLU A 13 1.59 -12.31 8.99
CA GLU A 13 3.04 -12.04 9.06
C GLU A 13 3.57 -10.96 8.09
N ASN A 14 2.71 -10.46 7.20
CA ASN A 14 3.06 -9.54 6.11
C ASN A 14 2.33 -8.19 6.20
N ALA A 15 1.75 -7.85 7.36
CA ALA A 15 1.07 -6.58 7.57
C ALA A 15 1.89 -5.66 8.49
N TYR A 16 1.92 -4.38 8.15
CA TYR A 16 2.64 -3.34 8.87
C TYR A 16 1.73 -2.64 9.87
N GLN A 17 2.06 -2.80 11.15
CA GLN A 17 1.37 -2.08 12.22
C GLN A 17 2.07 -0.77 12.52
N PHE A 18 1.31 0.32 12.61
CA PHE A 18 1.85 1.63 12.92
C PHE A 18 0.96 2.40 13.88
N CYS A 19 1.60 3.28 14.67
CA CYS A 19 0.96 4.27 15.53
C CYS A 19 1.80 5.53 15.50
N LEU A 20 1.30 6.58 14.83
CA LEU A 20 1.89 7.90 14.80
C LEU A 20 1.07 8.81 15.71
N GLN A 21 1.65 9.24 16.83
CA GLN A 21 1.00 10.16 17.75
C GLN A 21 1.96 11.30 18.14
N PRO A 22 1.73 12.52 17.63
CA PRO A 22 2.42 13.70 18.13
C PRO A 22 2.07 13.98 19.61
N PRO A 23 2.96 14.62 20.38
CA PRO A 23 2.67 15.01 21.76
C PRO A 23 1.39 15.87 21.85
N GLY A 24 0.40 15.38 22.60
CA GLY A 24 -0.88 16.07 22.77
C GLY A 24 -1.82 16.05 21.55
N GLY A 25 -1.43 15.38 20.45
CA GLY A 25 -2.22 15.28 19.23
C GLY A 25 -3.03 13.98 19.11
N PRO A 26 -3.88 13.89 18.06
CA PRO A 26 -4.57 12.66 17.71
C PRO A 26 -3.56 11.59 17.27
N ALA A 27 -3.98 10.33 17.37
CA ALA A 27 -3.18 9.18 17.01
C ALA A 27 -3.66 8.58 15.69
N PHE A 28 -2.76 8.49 14.71
CA PHE A 28 -3.02 7.77 13.48
C PHE A 28 -2.48 6.35 13.60
N ILE A 29 -3.40 5.39 13.60
CA ILE A 29 -3.10 3.97 13.80
C ILE A 29 -3.55 3.18 12.58
N GLY A 30 -2.87 2.07 12.30
CA GLY A 30 -3.27 1.20 11.21
C GLY A 30 -2.52 -0.12 11.17
N ASN A 31 -3.00 -0.97 10.26
CA ASN A 31 -2.45 -2.28 9.98
C ASN A 31 -2.52 -2.52 8.48
N THR A 32 -1.53 -1.99 7.77
CA THR A 32 -1.54 -1.93 6.32
C THR A 32 -0.91 -3.18 5.70
N PRO A 33 -1.55 -3.79 4.68
CA PRO A 33 -0.98 -4.90 3.94
C PRO A 33 0.02 -4.46 2.86
N GLU A 34 0.22 -3.15 2.67
CA GLU A 34 0.90 -2.60 1.49
C GLU A 34 2.21 -1.90 1.87
N GLN A 35 3.32 -2.58 1.60
CA GLN A 35 4.66 -1.99 1.64
C GLN A 35 4.83 -1.04 0.44
N LEU A 36 5.12 0.24 0.71
CA LEU A 36 5.49 1.19 -0.33
C LEU A 36 6.91 0.89 -0.81
N PHE A 37 7.87 0.85 0.10
CA PHE A 37 9.20 0.31 -0.17
C PHE A 37 9.95 -0.08 1.12
N HIS A 38 10.91 -0.99 0.96
CA HIS A 38 11.96 -1.27 1.94
C HIS A 38 13.30 -1.11 1.23
N ARG A 39 14.22 -0.34 1.81
CA ARG A 39 15.56 -0.10 1.29
C ARG A 39 16.55 -0.55 2.35
N ASN A 40 17.52 -1.37 1.94
CA ASN A 40 18.71 -1.68 2.73
C ASN A 40 19.94 -1.40 1.88
N SER A 41 20.67 -0.35 2.22
CA SER A 41 21.80 0.19 1.45
C SER A 41 21.36 0.46 0.00
N LEU A 42 21.96 -0.24 -0.97
CA LEU A 42 21.60 -0.11 -2.39
C LEU A 42 20.49 -1.07 -2.84
N SER A 43 20.04 -2.00 -2.00
CA SER A 43 18.92 -2.88 -2.32
C SER A 43 17.61 -2.21 -1.96
N ILE A 44 16.65 -2.23 -2.88
CA ILE A 44 15.31 -1.71 -2.65
C ILE A 44 14.27 -2.71 -3.14
N CYS A 45 13.17 -2.88 -2.41
CA CYS A 45 12.01 -3.61 -2.86
C CYS A 45 10.72 -2.81 -2.61
N SER A 46 9.72 -3.08 -3.44
CA SER A 46 8.38 -2.53 -3.37
C SER A 46 7.38 -3.61 -3.76
N GLU A 47 6.13 -3.43 -3.40
CA GLU A 47 5.07 -4.39 -3.66
C GLU A 47 3.95 -3.73 -4.45
N ALA A 48 3.44 -4.43 -5.46
CA ALA A 48 2.20 -4.05 -6.12
C ALA A 48 1.07 -4.89 -5.54
N LEU A 49 0.06 -4.25 -4.96
CA LEU A 49 -1.15 -4.86 -4.42
C LEU A 49 -2.38 -4.17 -5.03
N ALA A 50 -3.19 -4.90 -5.76
CA ALA A 50 -4.44 -4.40 -6.36
C ALA A 50 -5.36 -5.57 -6.71
N GLY A 51 -6.63 -5.30 -7.03
CA GLY A 51 -7.63 -6.33 -7.26
C GLY A 51 -7.94 -7.09 -5.97
N THR A 52 -9.06 -6.78 -5.34
CA THR A 52 -9.37 -7.30 -3.99
C THR A 52 -10.56 -8.23 -4.02
N ARG A 53 -10.48 -9.35 -3.30
CA ARG A 53 -11.64 -10.18 -2.96
C ARG A 53 -11.63 -10.56 -1.47
N ALA A 54 -12.81 -10.79 -0.91
CA ALA A 54 -12.92 -11.37 0.43
C ALA A 54 -12.39 -12.81 0.46
N ARG A 55 -11.97 -13.29 1.63
CA ARG A 55 -11.64 -14.71 1.83
C ARG A 55 -12.89 -15.58 1.86
N GLY A 56 -12.77 -16.81 1.38
CA GLY A 56 -13.86 -17.79 1.40
C GLY A 56 -14.11 -18.33 2.80
N ARG A 57 -15.36 -18.71 3.09
CA ARG A 57 -15.76 -19.35 4.37
C ARG A 57 -15.33 -20.81 4.49
N SER A 58 -14.87 -21.41 3.40
CA SER A 58 -14.33 -22.77 3.33
C SER A 58 -13.14 -22.79 2.37
N ASN A 59 -12.24 -23.77 2.50
CA ASN A 59 -11.07 -23.89 1.62
C ASN A 59 -11.46 -24.00 0.13
N ALA A 60 -12.54 -24.71 -0.17
CA ALA A 60 -13.04 -24.85 -1.55
C ALA A 60 -13.52 -23.51 -2.12
N LEU A 61 -14.32 -22.76 -1.34
CA LEU A 61 -14.79 -21.43 -1.76
C LEU A 61 -13.63 -20.43 -1.85
N ASP A 62 -12.68 -20.49 -0.93
CA ASP A 62 -11.50 -19.61 -0.94
C ASP A 62 -10.64 -19.81 -2.18
N LEU A 63 -10.45 -21.07 -2.59
CA LEU A 63 -9.77 -21.42 -3.83
C LEU A 63 -10.56 -20.98 -5.07
N GLN A 64 -11.88 -21.08 -5.06
CA GLN A 64 -12.71 -20.59 -6.16
C GLN A 64 -12.58 -19.07 -6.33
N ILE A 65 -12.62 -18.31 -5.23
CA ILE A 65 -12.44 -16.85 -5.25
C ILE A 65 -11.03 -16.48 -5.70
N GLU A 66 -10.02 -17.24 -5.28
CA GLU A 66 -8.64 -17.07 -5.73
C GLU A 66 -8.51 -17.21 -7.26
N LEU A 67 -9.10 -18.28 -7.81
CA LEU A 67 -9.08 -18.54 -9.25
C LEU A 67 -9.88 -17.49 -10.04
N ASP A 68 -11.00 -17.02 -9.51
CA ASP A 68 -11.78 -15.91 -10.08
C ASP A 68 -10.93 -14.63 -10.14
N LEU A 69 -10.27 -14.26 -9.04
CA LEU A 69 -9.41 -13.09 -8.98
C LEU A 69 -8.21 -13.19 -9.95
N LEU A 70 -7.58 -14.37 -10.03
CA LEU A 70 -6.44 -14.59 -10.94
C LEU A 70 -6.81 -14.49 -12.43
N SER A 71 -8.05 -14.88 -12.77
CA SER A 71 -8.55 -14.96 -14.14
C SER A 71 -9.34 -13.72 -14.59
N SER A 72 -9.76 -12.85 -13.66
CA SER A 72 -10.50 -11.63 -13.96
C SER A 72 -9.68 -10.66 -14.84
N PRO A 73 -10.13 -10.35 -16.07
CA PRO A 73 -9.47 -9.38 -16.94
C PRO A 73 -9.46 -7.96 -16.37
N LYS A 74 -10.54 -7.59 -15.66
CA LYS A 74 -10.68 -6.28 -15.02
C LYS A 74 -9.65 -6.09 -13.91
N ASP A 75 -9.61 -7.01 -12.95
CA ASP A 75 -8.64 -6.93 -11.84
C ASP A 75 -7.21 -7.06 -12.37
N HIS A 76 -6.98 -7.85 -13.43
CA HIS A 76 -5.68 -7.91 -14.09
C HIS A 76 -5.27 -6.56 -14.69
N HIS A 77 -6.19 -5.83 -15.31
CA HIS A 77 -5.92 -4.53 -15.90
C HIS A 77 -5.55 -3.49 -14.82
N GLU A 78 -6.37 -3.39 -13.76
CA GLU A 78 -6.10 -2.53 -12.61
C GLU A 78 -4.73 -2.84 -11.99
N PHE A 79 -4.47 -4.12 -11.72
CA PHE A 79 -3.19 -4.58 -11.16
C PHE A 79 -2.00 -4.31 -12.08
N ALA A 80 -2.16 -4.47 -13.40
CA ALA A 80 -1.09 -4.21 -14.36
C ALA A 80 -0.70 -2.73 -14.36
N ILE A 81 -1.65 -1.80 -14.23
CA ILE A 81 -1.39 -0.35 -14.12
C ILE A 81 -0.54 -0.06 -12.89
N VAL A 82 -0.95 -0.58 -11.73
CA VAL A 82 -0.22 -0.38 -10.46
C VAL A 82 1.20 -0.93 -10.57
N ARG A 83 1.36 -2.20 -10.97
CA ARG A 83 2.65 -2.87 -11.10
C ARG A 83 3.58 -2.14 -12.07
N GLU A 84 3.08 -1.73 -13.22
CA GLU A 84 3.86 -1.07 -14.26
C GLU A 84 4.29 0.35 -13.85
N CYS A 85 3.42 1.09 -13.16
CA CYS A 85 3.76 2.39 -12.62
C CYS A 85 4.89 2.28 -11.57
N ILE A 86 4.77 1.35 -10.62
CA ILE A 86 5.82 1.12 -9.61
C ILE A 86 7.12 0.68 -10.29
N ARG A 87 7.06 -0.21 -11.28
CA ARG A 87 8.24 -0.65 -12.05
C ARG A 87 8.95 0.54 -12.69
N ARG A 88 8.22 1.42 -13.38
CA ARG A 88 8.79 2.62 -14.03
C ARG A 88 9.40 3.58 -13.03
N LYS A 89 8.73 3.82 -11.90
CA LYS A 89 9.26 4.66 -10.81
C LYS A 89 10.55 4.08 -10.23
N LEU A 90 10.63 2.77 -10.01
CA LEU A 90 11.86 2.11 -9.58
C LEU A 90 12.97 2.16 -10.64
N GLU A 91 12.65 1.99 -11.94
CA GLU A 91 13.64 2.12 -13.02
C GLU A 91 14.23 3.52 -13.12
N ALA A 92 13.46 4.54 -12.72
CA ALA A 92 13.94 5.91 -12.63
C ALA A 92 15.03 6.10 -11.56
N VAL A 93 15.26 5.16 -10.64
CA VAL A 93 16.31 5.25 -9.58
C VAL A 93 17.24 4.02 -9.53
N CYS A 94 16.83 2.89 -10.09
CA CYS A 94 17.59 1.64 -10.08
C CYS A 94 18.44 1.44 -11.35
N VAL A 95 19.48 0.61 -11.24
CA VAL A 95 20.24 0.07 -12.39
C VAL A 95 19.38 -0.94 -13.16
N ARG A 96 18.65 -1.78 -12.42
CA ARG A 96 17.77 -2.82 -12.95
C ARG A 96 16.67 -3.09 -11.94
N VAL A 97 15.47 -3.38 -12.45
CA VAL A 97 14.33 -3.84 -11.66
C VAL A 97 13.97 -5.26 -12.11
N LEU A 98 13.82 -6.15 -11.13
CA LEU A 98 13.29 -7.50 -11.29
C LEU A 98 11.86 -7.51 -10.74
N VAL A 99 10.96 -8.18 -11.46
CA VAL A 99 9.60 -8.41 -11.00
C VAL A 99 9.39 -9.92 -10.88
N GLU A 100 9.36 -10.43 -9.65
CA GLU A 100 9.21 -11.86 -9.37
C GLU A 100 8.59 -12.08 -7.98
N PRO A 101 7.39 -12.69 -7.87
CA PRO A 101 6.54 -13.12 -8.98
C PRO A 101 5.95 -11.93 -9.74
N LYS A 102 5.67 -12.13 -11.04
CA LYS A 102 5.03 -11.11 -11.90
C LYS A 102 3.55 -10.89 -11.58
N LYS A 103 2.88 -11.94 -11.08
CA LYS A 103 1.49 -11.95 -10.63
C LYS A 103 1.30 -13.21 -9.79
N ALA A 104 0.86 -13.04 -8.56
CA ALA A 104 0.49 -14.11 -7.64
C ALA A 104 -0.69 -13.65 -6.77
N ILE A 105 -1.18 -14.53 -5.90
CA ILE A 105 -2.19 -14.18 -4.90
C ILE A 105 -1.50 -14.02 -3.55
N ARG A 106 -1.75 -12.89 -2.88
CA ARG A 106 -1.39 -12.70 -1.47
C ARG A 106 -2.64 -12.76 -0.62
N LYS A 107 -2.69 -13.69 0.32
CA LYS A 107 -3.83 -13.91 1.22
C LYS A 107 -3.55 -13.27 2.58
N PHE A 108 -4.47 -12.40 2.99
CA PHE A 108 -4.58 -11.89 4.36
C PHE A 108 -5.77 -12.59 5.05
N PRO A 109 -5.96 -12.46 6.37
CA PRO A 109 -7.04 -13.11 7.09
C PRO A 109 -8.44 -12.79 6.56
N ARG A 110 -8.67 -11.56 6.06
CA ARG A 110 -9.99 -11.08 5.63
C ARG A 110 -10.14 -10.95 4.12
N VAL A 111 -9.05 -10.66 3.42
CA VAL A 111 -9.05 -10.41 1.98
C VAL A 111 -7.87 -11.08 1.29
N GLN A 112 -7.92 -11.18 -0.03
CA GLN A 112 -6.83 -11.59 -0.89
C GLN A 112 -6.68 -10.62 -2.06
N HIS A 113 -5.44 -10.45 -2.52
CA HIS A 113 -5.07 -9.47 -3.54
C HIS A 113 -4.24 -10.11 -4.65
N LEU A 114 -4.29 -9.53 -5.86
CA LEU A 114 -3.22 -9.74 -6.82
C LEU A 114 -1.95 -9.05 -6.29
N TYR A 115 -0.83 -9.75 -6.43
CA TYR A 115 0.45 -9.37 -5.85
C TYR A 115 1.59 -9.53 -6.86
N ALA A 116 2.52 -8.57 -6.85
CA ALA A 116 3.85 -8.72 -7.43
C ALA A 116 4.89 -8.08 -6.53
N GLN A 117 6.08 -8.70 -6.48
CA GLN A 117 7.24 -8.11 -5.82
C GLN A 117 8.13 -7.45 -6.88
N LEU A 118 8.56 -6.23 -6.62
CA LEU A 118 9.52 -5.50 -7.43
C LEU A 118 10.77 -5.29 -6.60
N ALA A 119 11.91 -5.79 -7.07
CA ALA A 119 13.19 -5.63 -6.41
C ALA A 119 14.19 -4.97 -7.35
N GLY A 120 15.02 -4.08 -6.84
CA GLY A 120 16.00 -3.36 -7.62
C GLY A 120 17.28 -3.08 -6.84
N ARG A 121 18.29 -2.65 -7.58
CA ARG A 121 19.51 -2.07 -7.01
C ARG A 121 19.59 -0.60 -7.42
N LEU A 122 19.62 0.30 -6.44
CA LEU A 122 19.78 1.73 -6.64
C LEU A 122 21.09 2.04 -7.37
N ARG A 123 21.10 3.09 -8.21
CA ARG A 123 22.30 3.51 -8.94
C ARG A 123 23.34 4.16 -8.03
N SER A 124 22.88 4.84 -7.00
CA SER A 124 23.68 5.50 -5.97
C SER A 124 22.99 5.37 -4.62
N GLU A 125 23.70 5.72 -3.55
CA GLU A 125 23.07 6.05 -2.27
C GLU A 125 22.33 7.39 -2.45
N ASP A 126 21.19 7.34 -3.14
CA ASP A 126 20.30 8.48 -3.32
C ASP A 126 19.72 8.92 -1.97
N ASP A 127 19.26 10.17 -1.90
CA ASP A 127 18.53 10.68 -0.74
C ASP A 127 17.27 9.83 -0.51
N GLU A 128 17.09 9.36 0.72
CA GLU A 128 15.94 8.52 1.08
C GLU A 128 14.61 9.24 0.84
N PHE A 129 14.61 10.58 0.94
CA PHE A 129 13.45 11.41 0.64
C PHE A 129 13.12 11.46 -0.86
N ASP A 130 14.13 11.45 -1.73
CA ASP A 130 13.94 11.41 -3.18
C ASP A 130 13.33 10.07 -3.63
N ILE A 131 13.75 8.97 -2.99
CA ILE A 131 13.16 7.64 -3.21
C ILE A 131 11.68 7.66 -2.82
N LEU A 132 11.37 8.18 -1.62
CA LEU A 132 10.00 8.26 -1.11
C LEU A 132 9.09 9.08 -2.04
N THR A 133 9.53 10.27 -2.43
CA THR A 133 8.76 11.18 -3.29
C THR A 133 8.61 10.66 -4.72
N SER A 134 9.58 9.88 -5.23
CA SER A 134 9.48 9.23 -6.53
C SER A 134 8.45 8.08 -6.53
N LEU A 135 8.39 7.30 -5.44
CA LEU A 135 7.51 6.14 -5.34
C LEU A 135 6.07 6.51 -4.96
N HIS A 136 5.86 7.50 -4.09
CA HIS A 136 4.55 7.92 -3.62
C HIS A 136 3.95 9.09 -4.44
N PRO A 137 2.62 9.13 -4.71
CA PRO A 137 1.65 8.07 -4.49
C PRO A 137 1.70 7.00 -5.59
N SER A 138 1.34 5.76 -5.23
CA SER A 138 1.09 4.70 -6.22
C SER A 138 -0.31 4.88 -6.83
N PRO A 139 -0.58 4.31 -8.02
CA PRO A 139 -1.94 4.29 -8.56
C PRO A 139 -2.95 3.52 -7.70
N ALA A 140 -2.50 2.65 -6.78
CA ALA A 140 -3.39 1.88 -5.92
C ALA A 140 -4.19 2.76 -4.95
N VAL A 141 -3.65 3.91 -4.56
CA VAL A 141 -4.29 4.83 -3.61
C VAL A 141 -4.60 6.22 -4.16
N CYS A 142 -4.04 6.56 -5.33
CA CYS A 142 -4.33 7.81 -6.01
C CYS A 142 -5.03 7.54 -7.35
N GLY A 143 -4.30 7.01 -8.31
CA GLY A 143 -4.82 6.63 -9.63
C GLY A 143 -3.78 6.82 -10.72
N PHE A 144 -4.20 6.62 -11.97
CA PHE A 144 -3.34 6.80 -13.15
C PHE A 144 -4.16 7.40 -14.30
N PRO A 145 -3.66 8.46 -14.98
CA PRO A 145 -2.49 9.27 -14.65
C PRO A 145 -2.56 9.97 -13.27
N THR A 146 -1.42 10.13 -12.60
CA THR A 146 -1.37 10.46 -11.17
C THR A 146 -1.86 11.87 -10.84
N GLU A 147 -1.48 12.89 -11.61
CA GLU A 147 -1.88 14.28 -11.31
C GLU A 147 -3.37 14.50 -11.55
N GLU A 148 -3.90 13.95 -12.64
CA GLU A 148 -5.31 14.00 -12.99
C GLU A 148 -6.17 13.27 -11.95
N ALA A 149 -5.73 12.08 -11.50
CA ALA A 149 -6.39 11.37 -10.41
C ALA A 149 -6.36 12.15 -9.10
N ARG A 150 -5.23 12.82 -8.78
CA ARG A 150 -5.10 13.65 -7.58
C ARG A 150 -6.05 14.84 -7.60
N VAL A 151 -6.19 15.51 -8.74
CA VAL A 151 -7.16 16.61 -8.92
C VAL A 151 -8.58 16.10 -8.75
N LEU A 152 -8.93 14.99 -9.41
CA LEU A 152 -10.27 14.40 -9.30
C LEU A 152 -10.61 14.02 -7.86
N ILE A 153 -9.67 13.41 -7.13
CA ILE A 153 -9.83 13.08 -5.70
C ILE A 153 -10.12 14.35 -4.89
N ALA A 154 -9.33 15.40 -5.09
CA ALA A 154 -9.49 16.66 -4.36
C ALA A 154 -10.83 17.37 -4.67
N GLU A 155 -11.36 17.22 -5.88
CA GLU A 155 -12.66 17.78 -6.27
C GLU A 155 -13.85 16.93 -5.81
N THR A 156 -13.67 15.61 -5.66
CA THR A 156 -14.77 14.66 -5.42
C THR A 156 -14.94 14.30 -3.93
N GLU A 157 -13.84 14.16 -3.19
CA GLU A 157 -13.90 13.78 -1.78
C GLU A 157 -14.27 14.97 -0.89
N MET A 158 -15.31 14.80 -0.07
CA MET A 158 -15.81 15.86 0.83
C MET A 158 -15.02 15.97 2.15
N PHE A 159 -13.80 15.43 2.20
CA PHE A 159 -12.94 15.47 3.38
C PHE A 159 -11.46 15.49 2.97
N ASP A 160 -10.62 16.03 3.84
CA ASP A 160 -9.17 15.93 3.68
C ASP A 160 -8.69 14.55 4.19
N ARG A 161 -7.96 13.82 3.34
CA ARG A 161 -7.37 12.53 3.71
C ARG A 161 -6.36 12.67 4.85
N GLY A 162 -5.68 13.81 4.98
CA GLY A 162 -4.61 13.99 5.95
C GLY A 162 -3.53 12.93 5.77
N MET A 163 -3.31 12.08 6.78
CA MET A 163 -2.35 10.96 6.71
C MET A 163 -2.90 9.72 5.96
N TYR A 164 -4.21 9.63 5.72
CA TYR A 164 -4.80 8.51 5.00
C TYR A 164 -4.23 8.39 3.59
N ALA A 165 -3.89 7.17 3.18
CA ALA A 165 -3.21 6.85 1.92
C ALA A 165 -1.80 7.47 1.75
N GLY A 166 -1.31 8.27 2.69
CA GLY A 166 0.06 8.80 2.70
C GLY A 166 1.10 7.76 3.12
N PRO A 167 2.40 8.06 2.97
CA PRO A 167 3.45 7.15 3.42
C PRO A 167 3.60 7.17 4.95
N VAL A 168 3.79 6.00 5.54
CA VAL A 168 4.04 5.81 6.99
C VAL A 168 5.26 4.91 7.16
N GLY A 169 6.29 5.38 7.86
CA GLY A 169 7.56 4.68 7.90
C GLY A 169 8.67 5.45 8.62
N TRP A 170 9.90 5.06 8.36
CA TRP A 170 11.09 5.63 8.99
C TRP A 170 12.30 5.67 8.05
N PHE A 171 13.19 6.62 8.34
CA PHE A 171 14.51 6.76 7.74
C PHE A 171 15.58 6.42 8.77
N GLY A 172 16.57 5.61 8.40
CA GLY A 172 17.67 5.21 9.26
C GLY A 172 19.05 5.36 8.63
N GLY A 173 19.16 6.09 7.51
CA GLY A 173 20.43 6.41 6.85
C GLY A 173 20.96 5.27 5.98
N GLY A 174 21.13 4.06 6.52
CA GLY A 174 21.49 2.85 5.77
C GLY A 174 20.31 1.95 5.43
N GLU A 175 19.18 2.14 6.10
CA GLU A 175 17.96 1.37 5.91
C GLU A 175 16.75 2.32 6.05
N SER A 176 15.71 2.07 5.27
CA SER A 176 14.43 2.77 5.39
C SER A 176 13.29 1.85 5.00
N GLU A 177 12.15 2.06 5.64
CA GLU A 177 10.95 1.30 5.32
C GLU A 177 9.72 2.19 5.42
N PHE A 178 8.90 2.15 4.37
CA PHE A 178 7.64 2.87 4.29
C PHE A 178 6.55 1.94 3.78
N ALA A 179 5.39 2.06 4.41
CA ALA A 179 4.14 1.44 4.01
C ALA A 179 3.12 2.53 3.61
N VAL A 180 2.01 2.12 3.00
CA VAL A 180 0.92 3.03 2.65
C VAL A 180 -0.10 3.09 3.79
N GLY A 181 -0.49 4.29 4.21
CA GLY A 181 -1.37 4.58 5.36
C GLY A 181 -2.84 4.21 5.17
N ILE A 182 -3.13 2.99 4.71
CA ILE A 182 -4.47 2.41 4.57
C ILE A 182 -4.80 1.45 5.72
N ARG A 183 -6.06 0.96 5.77
CA ARG A 183 -6.57 0.15 6.89
C ARG A 183 -6.30 0.84 8.24
N SER A 184 -6.64 2.13 8.25
CA SER A 184 -6.16 3.07 9.25
C SER A 184 -7.31 3.90 9.83
N ALA A 185 -7.05 4.47 11.00
CA ALA A 185 -7.96 5.36 11.68
C ALA A 185 -7.19 6.49 12.36
N LEU A 186 -7.79 7.69 12.36
CA LEU A 186 -7.36 8.81 13.19
C LEU A 186 -8.20 8.80 14.46
N VAL A 187 -7.55 8.56 15.59
CA VAL A 187 -8.18 8.45 16.90
C VAL A 187 -7.88 9.70 17.70
N GLU A 188 -8.93 10.43 18.06
CA GLU A 188 -8.83 11.64 18.83
C GLU A 188 -9.50 11.46 20.19
N LYS A 189 -8.83 11.95 21.24
CA LYS A 189 -9.36 11.89 22.58
C LYS A 189 -10.65 12.70 22.62
N ASP A 190 -11.71 12.13 23.20
CA ASP A 190 -13.02 12.77 23.38
C ASP A 190 -13.85 13.01 22.09
N LEU A 191 -13.25 12.89 20.90
CA LEU A 191 -13.93 13.05 19.60
C LEU A 191 -14.21 11.73 18.87
N GLY A 192 -13.57 10.62 19.28
CA GLY A 192 -13.81 9.29 18.71
C GLY A 192 -12.77 8.89 17.68
N ALA A 193 -13.18 8.15 16.65
CA ALA A 193 -12.29 7.65 15.62
C ALA A 193 -12.86 7.90 14.22
N LEU A 194 -12.03 8.48 13.35
CA LEU A 194 -12.27 8.58 11.91
C LEU A 194 -11.63 7.37 11.24
N ILE A 195 -12.43 6.52 10.58
CA ILE A 195 -11.95 5.29 9.94
C ILE A 195 -11.95 5.50 8.43
N TYR A 196 -10.85 5.13 7.77
CA TYR A 196 -10.68 5.34 6.34
C TYR A 196 -10.70 4.02 5.57
N ALA A 197 -11.40 4.04 4.43
CA ALA A 197 -11.39 2.98 3.44
C ALA A 197 -11.58 3.58 2.05
N GLY A 198 -11.01 2.92 1.04
CA GLY A 198 -11.03 3.36 -0.34
C GLY A 198 -11.00 2.15 -1.27
N THR A 199 -11.36 2.38 -2.53
CA THR A 199 -11.36 1.36 -3.58
C THR A 199 -10.87 1.97 -4.89
N GLY A 200 -10.14 1.19 -5.68
CA GLY A 200 -9.83 1.54 -7.06
C GLY A 200 -11.11 1.58 -7.89
N ILE A 201 -11.21 2.55 -8.80
CA ILE A 201 -12.32 2.69 -9.74
C ILE A 201 -11.75 2.62 -11.16
N VAL A 202 -12.21 1.65 -11.93
CA VAL A 202 -11.88 1.46 -13.35
C VAL A 202 -13.15 1.12 -14.12
N GLU A 203 -13.15 1.34 -15.42
CA GLU A 203 -14.25 0.92 -16.30
C GLU A 203 -14.42 -0.61 -16.31
N GLY A 204 -15.67 -1.10 -16.33
CA GLY A 204 -16.06 -2.52 -16.31
C GLY A 204 -16.56 -2.98 -14.95
#